data_AF-A0A9X7V4G0-F1
#
_entry.id   AF-A0A9X7V4G0-F1
#
_cell.length_a   1.000
_cell.length_b   1.000
_cell.length_c   1.000
_cell.angle_alpha   90.00
_cell.angle_beta   90.00
_cell.angle_gamma   90.00
#
_symmetry.space_group_name_H-M   'P 1'
#
loop_
_entity.id
_entity.type
_entity.pdbx_description
1 polymer ?
#
loop_
_entity_poly.entity_id
_entity_poly.type
_entity_poly.pdbx_seq_one_letter_code
_entity_poly.pdbx_strand_id
1 'polypeptide(L)' 'MQIIKTQDVCTKISVSRTTLWRLCQTEDFPKPVRLGPSGRSIGFFAHKIDAWLETQAAEREHAGCLTRQRAKL' A
#
# COMPACT_ATOMS: atom_id res chain seq x y z
N MET A 1 -4.94 -10.94 -13.56
CA MET A 1 -5.35 -9.80 -12.71
C MET A 1 -6.15 -10.35 -11.53
N GLN A 2 -5.58 -10.32 -10.32
CA GLN A 2 -6.20 -10.88 -9.10
C GLN A 2 -6.67 -9.76 -8.17
N ILE A 3 -7.83 -9.95 -7.53
CA ILE A 3 -8.33 -9.08 -6.46
C ILE A 3 -8.17 -9.81 -5.13
N ILE A 4 -7.63 -9.10 -4.13
CA ILE A 4 -7.42 -9.59 -2.76
C ILE A 4 -8.32 -8.82 -1.79
N LYS A 5 -8.75 -9.47 -0.71
CA LYS A 5 -9.63 -8.82 0.28
C LYS A 5 -8.81 -7.95 1.23
N THR A 6 -9.51 -7.08 1.97
CA THR A 6 -8.91 -6.23 3.01
C THR A 6 -8.02 -7.01 3.98
N GLN A 7 -8.44 -8.22 4.39
CA GLN A 7 -7.67 -9.07 5.29
C GLN A 7 -6.33 -9.48 4.68
N ASP A 8 -6.32 -9.88 3.41
CA ASP A 8 -5.10 -10.28 2.69
C ASP A 8 -4.17 -9.08 2.50
N VAL A 9 -4.71 -7.89 2.22
CA VAL A 9 -3.91 -6.66 2.14
C VAL A 9 -3.24 -6.36 3.48
N CYS A 10 -3.99 -6.42 4.59
CA CYS A 10 -3.44 -6.22 5.93
C CYS A 10 -2.29 -7.19 6.22
N THR A 11 -2.45 -8.47 5.86
CA THR A 11 -1.39 -9.48 6.01
C THR A 11 -0.19 -9.19 5.12
N LYS A 12 -0.43 -8.79 3.87
CA LYS A 12 0.62 -8.55 2.86
C LYS A 12 1.51 -7.37 3.20
N ILE A 13 0.95 -6.29 3.75
CA ILE A 13 1.71 -5.09 4.13
C ILE A 13 1.99 -5.02 5.64
N SER A 14 1.62 -6.06 6.40
CA SER A 14 1.78 -6.18 7.86
C SER A 14 1.23 -4.97 8.64
N VAL A 15 -0.01 -4.57 8.37
CA VAL A 15 -0.67 -3.47 9.09
C VAL A 15 -2.05 -3.84 9.63
N SER A 16 -2.50 -3.09 10.64
CA SER A 16 -3.86 -3.22 11.16
C SER A 16 -4.90 -2.72 10.16
N ARG A 17 -6.15 -3.19 10.29
CA ARG A 17 -7.29 -2.70 9.48
C ARG A 17 -7.50 -1.18 9.63
N THR A 18 -7.26 -0.63 10.82
CA THR A 18 -7.37 0.82 11.07
C THR A 18 -6.30 1.61 10.33
N THR A 19 -5.07 1.09 10.29
CA THR A 19 -3.99 1.67 9.50
C THR A 19 -4.30 1.59 8.00
N LEU A 20 -4.80 0.45 7.53
CA LEU A 20 -5.22 0.31 6.13
C LEU A 20 -6.35 1.30 5.78
N TRP A 21 -7.30 1.54 6.67
CA TRP A 21 -8.33 2.55 6.47
C TRP A 21 -7.75 3.96 6.34
N ARG A 22 -6.76 4.32 7.18
CA ARG A 22 -6.03 5.60 7.07
C ARG A 22 -5.28 5.71 5.74
N LEU A 23 -4.61 4.64 5.31
CA LEU A 23 -3.93 4.61 4.01
C LEU A 23 -4.92 4.83 2.87
N CYS A 24 -6.11 4.24 2.94
CA CYS A 24 -7.15 4.48 1.94
C CYS A 24 -7.65 5.94 1.85
N GLN A 25 -7.34 6.79 2.84
CA GLN A 25 -7.62 8.24 2.78
C GLN A 25 -6.51 9.03 2.08
N THR A 26 -5.32 8.44 1.92
CA THR A 26 -4.21 9.06 1.17
C THR A 26 -4.38 8.85 -0.32
N GLU A 27 -3.90 9.81 -1.12
CA GLU A 27 -4.01 9.73 -2.59
C GLU A 27 -3.04 8.71 -3.20
N ASP A 28 -1.91 8.45 -2.55
CA ASP A 28 -0.87 7.52 -3.02
C ASP A 28 -1.27 6.04 -2.87
N PHE A 29 -2.23 5.74 -1.99
CA PHE A 29 -2.62 4.36 -1.76
C PHE A 29 -3.66 3.86 -2.78
N PRO A 30 -3.56 2.60 -3.25
CA PRO A 30 -4.51 2.04 -4.19
C PRO A 30 -5.96 2.07 -3.69
N LYS A 31 -6.87 2.62 -4.50
CA LYS A 31 -8.29 2.70 -4.17
C LYS A 31 -8.96 1.31 -4.15
N PRO A 32 -9.84 1.03 -3.16
CA PRO A 32 -10.57 -0.22 -3.11
C PRO A 32 -11.63 -0.33 -4.22
N VAL A 33 -11.84 -1.54 -4.71
CA VAL A 33 -12.92 -1.91 -5.63
C VAL A 33 -14.05 -2.61 -4.88
N ARG A 34 -15.29 -2.36 -5.30
CA ARG A 34 -16.48 -3.02 -4.73
C ARG A 34 -16.68 -4.37 -5.44
N LEU A 35 -16.81 -5.44 -4.67
CA LEU A 35 -16.83 -6.82 -5.15
C LEU A 35 -18.24 -7.44 -5.25
N GLY A 36 -19.30 -6.67 -4.98
CA GLY A 36 -20.66 -7.20 -5.09
C GLY A 36 -21.73 -6.12 -5.21
N PRO A 37 -22.94 -6.50 -5.66
CA PRO A 37 -24.05 -5.59 -5.91
C PRO A 37 -24.50 -4.84 -4.64
N SER A 38 -24.33 -5.46 -3.46
CA SER A 38 -24.66 -4.82 -2.17
C SER A 38 -23.57 -3.86 -1.65
N GLY A 39 -22.42 -3.73 -2.32
CA GLY A 39 -21.36 -2.78 -1.98
C GLY A 39 -20.61 -3.02 -0.66
N ARG A 40 -21.01 -4.00 0.17
CA ARG A 40 -20.39 -4.29 1.48
C ARG A 40 -19.03 -4.96 1.39
N SER A 41 -18.79 -5.72 0.32
CA SER A 41 -17.49 -6.36 0.09
C SER A 41 -16.60 -5.45 -0.74
N ILE A 42 -15.44 -5.13 -0.20
CA ILE A 42 -14.39 -4.38 -0.89
C ILE A 42 -13.15 -5.25 -1.06
N GLY A 43 -12.37 -4.98 -2.11
CA GLY A 43 -11.10 -5.62 -2.38
C GLY A 43 -10.13 -4.67 -3.06
N PHE A 44 -8.92 -5.14 -3.30
CA PHE A 44 -7.85 -4.37 -3.93
C PHE A 44 -7.20 -5.21 -5.02
N PHE A 45 -6.82 -4.57 -6.12
CA PHE A 45 -6.03 -5.24 -7.14
C PHE A 45 -4.65 -5.57 -6.59
N ALA A 46 -4.27 -6.84 -6.59
CA ALA A 46 -2.99 -7.30 -6.03
C ALA A 46 -1.80 -6.54 -6.63
N HIS A 47 -1.75 -6.44 -7.97
CA HIS A 47 -0.68 -5.74 -8.70
C HIS A 47 -0.53 -4.26 -8.31
N LYS A 48 -1.61 -3.57 -7.91
CA LYS A 48 -1.52 -2.18 -7.47
C LYS A 48 -0.90 -2.06 -6.08
N ILE A 49 -1.21 -3.03 -5.21
CA ILE A 49 -0.60 -3.10 -3.88
C ILE A 49 0.89 -3.43 -4.01
N ASP A 50 1.26 -4.34 -4.91
CA ASP A 50 2.65 -4.65 -5.22
C ASP A 50 3.40 -3.43 -5.74
N ALA A 51 2.85 -2.74 -6.75
CA ALA A 51 3.44 -1.53 -7.30
C ALA A 51 3.58 -0.41 -6.25
N TRP A 52 2.62 -0.27 -5.34
CA TRP A 52 2.72 0.69 -4.23
C TRP A 52 3.87 0.33 -3.27
N LEU A 53 4.05 -0.95 -2.94
CA LEU A 53 5.19 -1.41 -2.13
C LEU A 53 6.53 -1.12 -2.81
N GLU A 54 6.62 -1.33 -4.12
CA GLU A 54 7.80 -1.02 -4.93
C GLU A 54 8.11 0.49 -4.90
N THR A 55 7.10 1.35 -5.05
CA THR A 55 7.27 2.81 -4.90
C THR A 55 7.80 3.17 -3.51
N GLN A 56 7.21 2.61 -2.44
CA GLN A 56 7.69 2.88 -1.08
C GLN A 56 9.13 2.40 -0.85
N ALA A 57 9.53 1.29 -1.47
CA ALA A 57 10.90 0.81 -1.40
C ALA A 57 11.86 1.76 -2.14
N ALA A 58 11.51 2.17 -3.36
CA ALA A 58 12.30 3.11 -4.15
C ALA A 58 12.45 4.47 -3.45
N GLU A 59 11.37 5.01 -2.86
CA GLU A 59 11.44 6.24 -2.06
C GLU A 59 12.35 6.11 -0.85
N ARG A 60 12.33 4.96 -0.16
CA ARG A 60 13.23 4.69 0.97
C ARG A 60 14.67 4.52 0.54
N GLU A 61 14.93 3.86 -0.59
CA GLU A 61 16.27 3.73 -1.14
C GLU A 61 16.81 5.10 -1.58
N HIS A 62 15.96 5.92 -2.21
CA HIS A 62 16.29 7.29 -2.59
C HIS A 62 16.54 8.18 -1.36
N ALA A 63 15.69 8.13 -0.33
CA ALA A 63 15.89 8.83 0.93
C ALA A 63 17.12 8.31 1.70
N GLY A 64 17.40 7.00 1.61
CA GLY A 64 18.59 6.35 2.16
C GLY A 64 19.87 6.81 1.48
N CYS A 65 19.84 7.14 0.19
CA CYS A 65 20.96 7.75 -0.53
C CYS A 65 21.27 9.17 0.01
N LEU A 66 20.24 9.99 0.26
CA LEU A 66 20.39 11.34 0.78
C LEU A 66 20.84 11.38 2.26
N THR A 67 20.48 10.37 3.06
CA THR A 67 20.93 10.24 4.46
C THR A 67 22.40 9.79 4.55
N ARG A 68 22.89 8.93 3.65
CA ARG A 68 24.30 8.51 3.65
C ARG A 68 25.27 9.62 3.24
N GLN A 69 24.81 10.64 2.50
CA GLN A 69 25.64 11.78 2.08
C GLN A 69 25.93 12.79 3.20
N ARG A 70 25.21 12.77 4.33
CA ARG A 70 25.43 13.71 5.46
C ARG A 70 26.37 13.19 6.55
N ALA A 71 26.87 11.96 6.44
CA ALA A 71 27.82 11.38 7.40
C ALA A 71 29.29 11.49 6.93
N LYS A 72 29.61 12.54 6.18
CA LYS A 72 30.97 12.84 5.72
C LYS A 72 31.25 14.34 5.78
N LEU A 73 31.09 14.93 6.97
CA LEU A 73 31.63 16.23 7.36
C LEU A 73 32.12 16.13 8.80
#